data_AF-C0B5J9-F1
#
_entry.id   AF-C0B5J9-F1
#
_cell.length_a   1.000
_cell.length_b   1.000
_cell.length_c   1.000
_cell.angle_alpha   90.00
_cell.angle_beta   90.00
_cell.angle_gamma   90.00
#
_symmetry.space_group_name_H-M   'P 1'
#
loop_
_entity.id
_entity.type
_entity.pdbx_description
1 polymer ?
#
loop_
_entity_poly.entity_id
_entity_poly.type
_entity_poly.pdbx_seq_one_letter_code
_entity_poly.pdbx_strand_id
1 'polypeptide(L)'
;MVLPIPALQPPDVSAGSLPIFHTEPARNTILGFLSTYNLLGGIAVFFDTSGMHYPLLILTVHSYLWHILLIVTGILSGILLVQKSVPMTPLSCPKNIKRQPTDASSRRLLPSFSRITLLYILFVLIAEYLNHILDPFGEINLFYINPDYRMEQIFFVKIGELYGNNSAILVYILATISGAGILYGAWNLMIRFYSSH
;
A
#
# COMPACT_ATOMS: atom_id res chain seq x y z
N MET A 1 38.28 -43.87 33.35
CA MET A 1 38.73 -42.56 32.81
C MET A 1 38.05 -42.38 31.46
N VAL A 2 36.90 -41.72 31.45
CA VAL A 2 36.14 -41.41 30.22
C VAL A 2 35.96 -39.90 30.22
N LEU A 3 36.58 -39.23 29.26
CA LEU A 3 36.43 -37.79 29.05
C LEU A 3 35.08 -37.52 28.36
N PRO A 4 34.31 -36.49 28.75
CA PRO A 4 33.10 -36.12 28.05
C PRO A 4 33.45 -35.42 26.73
N ILE A 5 32.78 -35.84 25.65
CA ILE A 5 32.86 -35.26 24.30
C ILE A 5 32.14 -33.90 24.33
N PRO A 6 32.71 -32.80 23.78
CA PRO A 6 32.00 -31.53 23.69
C PRO A 6 30.87 -31.66 22.66
N ALA A 7 29.66 -31.27 23.05
CA ALA A 7 28.53 -31.19 22.14
C ALA A 7 28.81 -30.13 21.06
N LEU A 8 28.84 -30.57 19.80
CA LEU A 8 28.94 -29.68 18.64
C LEU A 8 27.65 -28.86 18.55
N GLN A 9 27.72 -27.56 18.83
CA GLN A 9 26.59 -26.65 18.57
C GLN A 9 26.33 -26.58 17.05
N PRO A 10 25.07 -26.72 16.59
CA PRO A 10 24.77 -26.55 15.18
C PRO A 10 25.03 -25.10 14.74
N PRO A 11 25.45 -24.87 13.49
CA PRO A 11 25.77 -23.55 12.98
C PRO A 11 24.53 -22.64 12.99
N ASP A 12 24.74 -21.40 13.42
CA ASP A 12 23.75 -20.34 13.51
C ASP A 12 23.26 -19.97 12.10
N VAL A 13 22.12 -20.52 11.69
CA VAL A 13 21.45 -20.19 10.43
C VAL A 13 20.66 -18.89 10.63
N SER A 14 21.36 -17.78 10.76
CA SER A 14 20.72 -16.47 10.96
C SER A 14 21.49 -15.33 10.32
N ALA A 15 21.90 -15.49 9.06
CA ALA A 15 22.49 -14.39 8.29
C ALA A 15 22.13 -14.47 6.80
N GLY A 16 20.91 -14.04 6.45
CA GLY A 16 20.50 -13.95 5.04
C GLY A 16 19.18 -13.23 4.76
N SER A 17 18.61 -12.50 5.73
CA SER A 17 17.35 -11.77 5.53
C SER A 17 17.61 -10.27 5.63
N LEU A 18 17.39 -9.54 4.53
CA LEU A 18 17.62 -8.10 4.47
C LEU A 18 16.95 -7.34 5.64
N PRO A 19 17.68 -6.53 6.42
CA PRO A 19 17.21 -5.95 7.69
C PRO A 19 16.26 -4.75 7.53
N ILE A 20 15.75 -4.47 6.32
CA ILE A 20 14.99 -3.24 6.03
C ILE A 20 13.48 -3.41 6.29
N PHE A 21 12.93 -4.64 6.21
CA PHE A 21 11.48 -4.87 6.30
C PHE A 21 10.94 -5.22 7.69
N HIS A 22 11.79 -5.30 8.71
CA HIS A 22 11.39 -5.81 10.03
C HIS A 22 10.90 -4.74 11.01
N THR A 23 10.92 -3.45 10.65
CA THR A 23 10.53 -2.40 11.60
C THR A 23 9.00 -2.22 11.62
N GLU A 24 8.44 -2.14 12.83
CA GLU A 24 7.02 -1.84 13.07
C GLU A 24 6.49 -0.62 12.29
N PRO A 25 7.24 0.51 12.18
CA PRO A 25 6.77 1.67 11.43
C PRO A 25 6.71 1.43 9.91
N ALA A 26 7.68 0.70 9.34
CA ALA A 26 7.68 0.37 7.92
C ALA A 26 6.49 -0.54 7.59
N ARG A 27 6.27 -1.59 8.38
CA ARG A 27 5.11 -2.48 8.22
C ARG A 27 3.79 -1.72 8.27
N ASN A 28 3.63 -0.83 9.25
CA ASN A 28 2.40 -0.04 9.35
C ASN A 28 2.24 0.89 8.14
N THR A 29 3.33 1.49 7.65
CA THR A 29 3.30 2.36 6.46
C THR A 29 2.87 1.59 5.21
N ILE A 30 3.40 0.38 5.02
CA ILE A 30 3.01 -0.52 3.93
C ILE A 30 1.52 -0.90 4.05
N LEU A 31 1.04 -1.30 5.23
CA LEU A 31 -0.37 -1.58 5.44
C LEU A 31 -1.25 -0.35 5.19
N GLY A 32 -0.78 0.84 5.56
CA GLY A 32 -1.42 2.12 5.25
C GLY A 32 -1.51 2.36 3.75
N PHE A 33 -0.44 2.07 3.01
CA PHE A 33 -0.41 2.17 1.55
C PHE A 33 -1.37 1.17 0.90
N LEU A 34 -1.36 -0.08 1.36
CA LEU A 34 -2.25 -1.12 0.86
C LEU A 34 -3.74 -0.78 1.09
N SER A 35 -4.06 -0.28 2.28
CA SER A 35 -5.44 0.11 2.62
C SER A 35 -5.94 1.40 1.95
N THR A 36 -5.05 2.19 1.35
CA THR A 36 -5.40 3.46 0.71
C THR A 36 -5.14 3.44 -0.80
N TYR A 37 -3.88 3.59 -1.23
CA TYR A 37 -3.50 3.66 -2.64
C TYR A 37 -3.80 2.36 -3.41
N ASN A 38 -3.44 1.21 -2.85
CA ASN A 38 -3.69 -0.09 -3.51
C ASN A 38 -5.19 -0.39 -3.59
N LEU A 39 -5.94 -0.14 -2.51
CA LEU A 39 -7.39 -0.27 -2.51
C LEU A 39 -8.05 0.68 -3.53
N LEU A 40 -7.61 1.95 -3.57
CA LEU A 40 -8.11 2.92 -4.54
C LEU A 40 -7.86 2.46 -5.97
N GLY A 41 -6.64 2.02 -6.31
CA GLY A 41 -6.33 1.51 -7.64
C GLY A 41 -7.13 0.26 -8.00
N GLY A 42 -7.37 -0.63 -7.02
CA GLY A 42 -8.23 -1.79 -7.17
C GLY A 42 -9.68 -1.43 -7.50
N ILE A 43 -10.26 -0.43 -6.83
CA ILE A 43 -11.64 0.01 -7.05
C ILE A 43 -11.77 0.88 -8.31
N ALA A 44 -10.81 1.77 -8.56
CA ALA A 44 -10.88 2.80 -9.60
C ALA A 44 -11.08 2.20 -11.00
N VAL A 45 -10.47 1.04 -11.28
CA VAL A 45 -10.59 0.35 -12.57
C VAL A 45 -12.03 -0.05 -12.92
N PHE A 46 -12.90 -0.23 -11.93
CA PHE A 46 -14.29 -0.63 -12.18
C PHE A 46 -15.16 0.55 -12.60
N PHE A 47 -14.68 1.80 -12.42
CA PHE A 47 -15.33 2.98 -13.00
C PHE A 47 -14.95 3.20 -14.46
N ASP A 48 -13.83 2.63 -14.90
CA ASP A 48 -13.36 2.66 -16.29
C ASP A 48 -12.70 1.33 -16.65
N THR A 49 -13.52 0.39 -17.15
CA THR A 49 -13.07 -0.97 -17.46
C THR A 49 -12.38 -1.09 -18.81
N SER A 50 -12.15 0.02 -19.51
CA SER A 50 -11.51 0.03 -20.84
C SER A 50 -10.16 -0.69 -20.82
N GLY A 51 -9.35 -0.47 -19.77
CA GLY A 51 -8.05 -1.13 -19.58
C GLY A 51 -8.09 -2.59 -19.10
N MET A 52 -9.28 -3.20 -18.93
CA MET A 52 -9.41 -4.59 -18.45
C MET A 52 -9.74 -5.61 -19.52
N HIS A 53 -10.12 -5.15 -20.73
CA HIS A 53 -10.53 -6.03 -21.82
C HIS A 53 -9.39 -6.23 -22.81
N TYR A 54 -8.95 -7.49 -22.92
CA TYR A 54 -7.89 -7.90 -23.84
C TYR A 54 -8.44 -8.90 -24.87
N PRO A 55 -7.87 -8.94 -26.09
CA PRO A 55 -8.26 -9.94 -27.10
C PRO A 55 -8.12 -11.39 -26.59
N LEU A 56 -7.16 -11.63 -25.69
CA LEU A 56 -6.99 -12.92 -25.03
C LEU A 56 -7.85 -13.00 -23.75
N LEU A 57 -8.76 -13.97 -23.72
CA LEU A 57 -9.68 -14.20 -22.58
C LEU A 57 -8.91 -14.41 -21.26
N ILE A 58 -7.81 -15.18 -21.29
CA ILE A 58 -7.02 -15.45 -20.10
C ILE A 58 -6.45 -14.17 -19.48
N LEU A 59 -6.04 -13.20 -20.30
CA LEU A 59 -5.48 -11.94 -19.85
C LEU A 59 -6.58 -11.02 -19.29
N THR A 60 -7.75 -11.03 -19.93
CA THR A 60 -8.96 -10.36 -19.39
C THR A 60 -9.29 -10.92 -18.01
N VAL A 61 -9.47 -12.23 -17.87
CA VAL A 61 -9.79 -12.87 -16.57
C VAL A 61 -8.71 -12.57 -15.53
N HIS A 62 -7.43 -12.65 -15.91
CA HIS A 62 -6.31 -12.29 -15.05
C HIS A 62 -6.42 -10.83 -14.54
N SER A 63 -6.74 -9.87 -15.43
CA SER A 63 -6.93 -8.46 -15.06
C SER A 63 -8.00 -8.32 -13.98
N TYR A 64 -9.18 -8.92 -14.17
CA TYR A 64 -10.25 -8.87 -13.17
C TYR A 64 -9.84 -9.50 -11.84
N LEU A 65 -9.21 -10.68 -11.86
CA LEU A 65 -8.74 -11.37 -10.65
C LEU A 65 -7.67 -10.56 -9.91
N TRP A 66 -6.77 -9.91 -10.65
CA TRP A 66 -5.75 -9.04 -10.08
C TRP A 66 -6.38 -7.87 -9.33
N HIS A 67 -7.33 -7.16 -9.93
CA HIS A 67 -7.98 -6.03 -9.25
C HIS A 67 -8.83 -6.47 -8.05
N ILE A 68 -9.49 -7.63 -8.11
CA ILE A 68 -10.16 -8.22 -6.94
C ILE A 68 -9.15 -8.49 -5.82
N LEU A 69 -7.97 -9.02 -6.15
CA LEU A 69 -6.89 -9.24 -5.18
C LEU A 69 -6.41 -7.93 -4.55
N LEU A 70 -6.26 -6.85 -5.33
CA LEU A 70 -5.89 -5.53 -4.81
C LEU A 70 -6.95 -5.00 -3.83
N ILE A 71 -8.24 -5.16 -4.15
CA ILE A 71 -9.33 -4.77 -3.25
C ILE A 71 -9.29 -5.57 -1.94
N VAL A 72 -9.20 -6.89 -2.03
CA VAL A 72 -9.18 -7.77 -0.85
C VAL A 72 -7.98 -7.47 0.04
N THR A 73 -6.78 -7.40 -0.54
CA THR A 73 -5.56 -7.09 0.21
C THR A 73 -5.60 -5.70 0.86
N GLY A 74 -6.20 -4.72 0.18
CA GLY A 74 -6.39 -3.38 0.72
C GLY A 74 -7.35 -3.35 1.92
N ILE A 75 -8.51 -3.98 1.81
CA ILE A 75 -9.49 -4.09 2.90
C ILE A 75 -8.89 -4.83 4.10
N LEU A 76 -8.26 -5.99 3.87
CA LEU A 76 -7.63 -6.77 4.92
C LEU A 76 -6.53 -5.96 5.64
N SER A 77 -5.71 -5.22 4.90
CA SER A 77 -4.68 -4.35 5.49
C SER A 77 -5.27 -3.26 6.38
N GLY A 78 -6.40 -2.67 5.98
CA GLY A 78 -7.11 -1.66 6.76
C GLY A 78 -7.72 -2.24 8.04
N ILE A 79 -8.34 -3.42 7.96
CA ILE A 79 -8.87 -4.15 9.12
C ILE A 79 -7.75 -4.49 10.12
N LEU A 80 -6.62 -4.99 9.63
CA LEU A 80 -5.47 -5.31 10.48
C LEU A 80 -4.93 -4.07 11.21
N LEU A 81 -4.90 -2.92 10.53
CA LEU A 81 -4.53 -1.64 11.16
C LEU A 81 -5.54 -1.23 12.23
N VAL A 82 -6.84 -1.40 11.99
CA VAL A 82 -7.88 -1.07 12.98
C VAL A 82 -7.79 -2.00 14.20
N GLN A 83 -7.66 -3.30 13.99
CA GLN A 83 -7.48 -4.28 15.07
C GLN A 83 -6.23 -3.99 15.92
N LYS A 84 -5.16 -3.53 15.28
CA LYS A 84 -3.92 -3.11 15.97
C LYS A 84 -4.09 -1.81 16.76
N SER A 85 -4.98 -0.92 16.32
CA SER A 85 -5.26 0.36 16.94
C SER A 85 -6.24 0.27 18.10
N VAL A 86 -7.16 -0.69 18.09
CA VAL A 86 -8.13 -0.94 19.17
C VAL A 86 -7.48 -1.86 20.22
N PRO A 87 -7.50 -1.51 21.52
CA PRO A 87 -7.02 -2.39 22.57
C PRO A 87 -7.97 -3.59 22.71
N MET A 88 -7.70 -4.68 22.00
CA MET A 88 -8.38 -5.94 22.23
C MET A 88 -7.95 -6.46 23.61
N THR A 89 -8.84 -6.36 24.60
CA THR A 89 -8.66 -6.97 25.93
C THR A 89 -8.44 -8.47 25.76
N PRO A 90 -7.25 -9.01 26.06
CA PRO A 90 -7.11 -10.44 26.25
C PRO A 90 -7.78 -10.77 27.58
N LEU A 91 -8.68 -11.75 27.61
CA LEU A 91 -8.99 -12.48 28.84
C LEU A 91 -7.72 -13.20 29.30
N SER A 92 -6.79 -12.49 29.95
CA SER A 92 -5.65 -13.09 30.63
C SER A 92 -5.06 -12.11 31.65
N CYS A 93 -4.85 -12.68 32.85
CA CYS A 93 -4.60 -12.07 34.14
C CYS A 93 -3.53 -10.96 34.19
N PRO A 94 -3.61 -10.05 35.19
CA PRO A 94 -2.71 -8.91 35.27
C PRO A 94 -1.31 -9.38 35.69
N LYS A 95 -0.34 -9.33 34.77
CA LYS A 95 1.07 -9.23 35.17
C LYS A 95 1.37 -7.78 35.48
N ASN A 96 1.62 -7.53 36.76
CA ASN A 96 2.05 -6.25 37.32
C ASN A 96 3.38 -5.83 36.66
N ILE A 97 3.28 -4.98 35.63
CA ILE A 97 4.40 -4.22 35.08
C ILE A 97 4.14 -2.77 35.44
N LYS A 98 5.06 -2.24 36.24
CA LYS A 98 5.13 -0.86 36.74
C LYS A 98 4.85 0.13 35.60
N ARG A 99 3.63 0.69 35.59
CA ARG A 99 3.19 1.72 34.64
C ARG A 99 4.01 2.98 34.85
N GLN A 100 4.85 3.30 33.88
CA GLN A 100 5.38 4.65 33.71
C GLN A 100 4.26 5.51 33.09
N PRO A 101 3.86 6.64 33.71
CA PRO A 101 2.81 7.49 33.19
C PRO A 101 3.43 8.64 32.38
N THR A 102 3.55 8.46 31.06
CA THR A 102 3.72 9.59 30.13
C THR A 102 2.95 9.31 28.85
N ASP A 103 2.20 10.32 28.41
CA ASP A 103 1.45 10.44 27.17
C ASP A 103 0.09 9.74 27.07
N ALA A 104 -0.87 10.35 27.76
CA ALA A 104 -2.30 10.31 27.47
C ALA A 104 -2.69 10.89 26.07
N SER A 105 -1.80 10.80 25.05
CA SER A 105 -2.02 11.35 23.70
C SER A 105 -1.91 10.34 22.57
N SER A 106 -1.44 9.10 22.79
CA SER A 106 -1.31 8.11 21.71
C SER A 106 -2.59 7.31 21.50
N ARG A 107 -3.66 7.98 21.06
CA ARG A 107 -4.64 7.32 20.18
C ARG A 107 -3.82 6.81 18.99
N ARG A 108 -3.68 5.50 18.80
CA ARG A 108 -2.93 4.94 17.67
C ARG A 108 -3.71 5.19 16.37
N LEU A 109 -3.59 6.41 15.84
CA LEU A 109 -4.00 6.72 14.48
C LEU A 109 -3.17 5.90 13.48
N LEU A 110 -3.69 5.77 12.27
CA LEU A 110 -2.95 5.23 11.13
C LEU A 110 -1.56 5.89 11.01
N PRO A 111 -0.58 5.23 10.36
CA PRO A 111 0.67 5.89 10.00
C PRO A 111 0.39 7.25 9.39
N SER A 112 1.28 8.22 9.63
CA SER A 112 1.13 9.56 9.07
C SER A 112 0.87 9.48 7.56
N PHE A 113 -0.20 10.11 7.09
CA PHE A 113 -0.57 10.10 5.67
C PHE A 113 0.61 10.49 4.78
N SER A 114 1.42 11.49 5.20
CA SER A 114 2.65 11.89 4.51
C SER A 114 3.63 10.73 4.28
N ARG A 115 3.84 9.81 5.23
CA ARG A 115 4.73 8.65 5.01
C ARG A 115 4.18 7.68 3.97
N ILE A 116 2.86 7.49 3.98
CA ILE A 116 2.15 6.64 3.03
C ILE A 116 2.22 7.26 1.62
N THR A 117 1.96 8.57 1.53
CA THR A 117 2.06 9.33 0.28
C THR A 117 3.49 9.39 -0.25
N LEU A 118 4.50 9.55 0.61
CA LEU A 118 5.91 9.50 0.19
C LEU A 118 6.26 8.15 -0.45
N LEU A 119 5.72 7.04 0.09
CA LEU A 119 5.88 5.72 -0.52
C LEU A 119 5.19 5.64 -1.89
N TYR A 120 4.00 6.24 -2.04
CA TYR A 120 3.34 6.35 -3.34
C TYR A 120 4.17 7.16 -4.34
N ILE A 121 4.66 8.35 -3.95
CA ILE A 121 5.49 9.19 -4.82
C ILE A 121 6.78 8.47 -5.23
N LEU A 122 7.39 7.71 -4.32
CA LEU A 122 8.53 6.86 -4.66
C LEU A 122 8.17 5.84 -5.75
N PHE A 123 7.02 5.17 -5.65
CA PHE A 123 6.57 4.24 -6.71
C PHE A 123 6.22 4.94 -8.02
N VAL A 124 5.65 6.14 -7.97
CA VAL A 124 5.41 6.97 -9.17
C VAL A 124 6.72 7.28 -9.88
N LEU A 125 7.75 7.74 -9.16
CA LEU A 125 9.05 8.05 -9.75
C LEU A 125 9.75 6.81 -10.30
N ILE A 126 9.64 5.67 -9.61
CA ILE A 126 10.16 4.39 -10.11
C ILE A 126 9.42 3.98 -11.39
N ALA A 127 8.09 4.12 -11.44
CA ALA A 127 7.31 3.79 -12.62
C ALA A 127 7.66 4.68 -13.81
N GLU A 128 7.78 5.99 -13.61
CA GLU A 128 8.23 6.94 -14.63
C GLU A 128 9.62 6.58 -15.16
N TYR A 129 10.56 6.29 -14.26
CA TYR A 129 11.93 5.89 -14.64
C TYR A 129 11.97 4.57 -15.42
N LEU A 130 11.20 3.57 -14.98
CA LEU A 130 11.10 2.28 -15.67
C LEU A 130 10.42 2.42 -17.04
N ASN A 131 9.36 3.22 -17.13
CA ASN A 131 8.69 3.52 -18.38
C ASN A 131 9.68 4.16 -19.36
N HIS A 132 10.48 5.13 -18.92
CA HIS A 132 11.47 5.79 -19.78
C HIS A 132 12.60 4.85 -20.26
N ILE A 133 13.11 3.97 -19.39
CA ILE A 133 14.19 3.03 -19.76
C ILE A 133 13.69 1.92 -20.67
N LEU A 134 12.47 1.45 -20.43
CA LEU A 134 11.92 0.29 -21.11
C LEU A 134 11.16 0.65 -22.39
N ASP A 135 10.90 1.94 -22.64
CA ASP A 135 10.24 2.45 -23.85
C ASP A 135 10.82 1.88 -25.17
N PRO A 136 12.15 1.73 -25.33
CA PRO A 136 12.71 1.13 -26.55
C PRO A 136 12.37 -0.36 -26.76
N PHE A 137 11.89 -1.05 -25.73
CA PHE A 137 11.61 -2.50 -25.75
C PHE A 137 10.12 -2.81 -25.90
N GLY A 138 9.24 -1.81 -25.86
CA GLY A 138 7.80 -1.97 -26.09
C GLY A 138 6.96 -0.91 -25.40
N GLU A 139 5.66 -0.93 -25.69
CA GLU A 139 4.68 -0.03 -25.08
C GLU A 139 4.46 -0.39 -23.61
N ILE A 140 5.26 0.20 -22.72
CA ILE A 140 5.21 -0.02 -21.27
C ILE A 140 4.65 1.24 -20.62
N ASN A 141 3.51 1.08 -19.95
CA ASN A 141 2.78 2.17 -19.30
C ASN A 141 2.43 1.81 -17.86
N LEU A 142 3.44 1.70 -17.00
CA LEU A 142 3.25 1.46 -15.57
C LEU A 142 2.51 2.62 -14.92
N PHE A 143 1.47 2.30 -14.15
CA PHE A 143 0.58 3.25 -13.47
C PHE A 143 -0.10 4.30 -14.35
N TYR A 144 -0.10 4.15 -15.67
CA TYR A 144 -0.53 5.22 -16.59
C TYR A 144 0.29 6.51 -16.41
N ILE A 145 1.55 6.41 -15.99
CA ILE A 145 2.44 7.55 -15.79
C ILE A 145 3.58 7.45 -16.81
N ASN A 146 3.26 7.79 -18.06
CA ASN A 146 4.24 7.85 -19.13
C ASN A 146 4.02 9.14 -19.95
N PRO A 147 5.02 10.03 -20.07
CA PRO A 147 4.89 11.27 -20.85
C PRO A 147 4.67 11.02 -22.35
N ASP A 148 5.19 9.91 -22.87
CA ASP A 148 5.18 9.56 -24.30
C ASP A 148 3.85 8.91 -24.73
N TYR A 149 3.15 8.24 -23.80
CA TYR A 149 1.82 7.65 -24.06
C TYR A 149 0.68 8.50 -23.50
N ARG A 150 -0.35 8.72 -24.31
CA ARG A 150 -1.54 9.47 -23.89
C ARG A 150 -2.31 8.72 -22.80
N MET A 151 -2.84 9.47 -21.83
CA MET A 151 -3.77 8.94 -20.84
C MET A 151 -5.01 8.35 -21.52
N GLU A 152 -5.39 7.12 -21.16
CA GLU A 152 -6.54 6.41 -21.75
C GLU A 152 -7.83 6.61 -20.94
N GLN A 153 -7.72 6.91 -19.65
CA GLN A 153 -8.89 7.02 -18.78
C GLN A 153 -9.79 8.17 -19.23
N ILE A 154 -11.10 7.92 -19.33
CA ILE A 154 -12.08 8.79 -19.97
C ILE A 154 -12.05 10.25 -19.45
N PHE A 155 -11.76 10.43 -18.16
CA PHE A 155 -11.67 11.76 -17.55
C PHE A 155 -10.34 12.47 -17.88
N PHE A 156 -9.22 11.76 -17.82
CA PHE A 156 -7.89 12.36 -17.96
C PHE A 156 -7.49 12.56 -19.42
N VAL A 157 -7.99 11.74 -20.35
CA VAL A 157 -7.73 11.92 -21.79
C VAL A 157 -8.18 13.30 -22.28
N LYS A 158 -9.34 13.78 -21.82
CA LYS A 158 -9.89 15.10 -22.17
C LYS A 158 -9.01 16.24 -21.67
N ILE A 159 -8.41 16.07 -20.49
CA ILE A 159 -7.46 17.05 -19.95
C ILE A 159 -6.18 17.05 -20.78
N GLY A 160 -5.72 15.87 -21.20
CA GLY A 160 -4.56 15.71 -22.06
C GLY A 160 -4.73 16.38 -23.43
N GLU A 161 -5.93 16.32 -23.99
CA GLU A 161 -6.27 16.98 -25.26
C GLU A 161 -6.28 18.51 -25.16
N LEU A 162 -6.69 19.06 -24.00
CA LEU A 162 -6.81 20.51 -23.82
C LEU A 162 -5.53 21.17 -23.33
N TYR A 163 -4.78 20.51 -22.44
CA TYR A 163 -3.66 21.09 -21.69
C TYR A 163 -2.35 20.30 -21.82
N GLY A 164 -2.32 19.24 -22.64
CA GLY A 164 -1.17 18.37 -22.84
C GLY A 164 -1.10 17.19 -21.86
N ASN A 165 -0.41 16.11 -22.27
CA ASN A 165 -0.36 14.84 -21.54
C ASN A 165 0.27 15.00 -20.14
N ASN A 166 1.35 15.78 -20.01
CA ASN A 166 2.00 16.04 -18.71
C ASN A 166 1.04 16.68 -17.70
N SER A 167 0.14 17.57 -18.16
CA SER A 167 -0.90 18.17 -17.33
C SER A 167 -1.92 17.12 -16.88
N ALA A 168 -2.31 16.21 -17.76
CA ALA A 168 -3.22 15.11 -17.44
C ALA A 168 -2.62 14.15 -16.39
N ILE A 169 -1.34 13.79 -16.53
CA ILE A 169 -0.60 12.95 -15.57
C ILE A 169 -0.53 13.64 -14.21
N LEU A 170 -0.22 14.94 -14.16
CA LEU A 170 -0.20 15.69 -12.91
C LEU A 170 -1.57 15.70 -12.23
N VAL A 171 -2.65 15.94 -12.98
CA VAL A 171 -4.01 15.91 -12.44
C VAL A 171 -4.39 14.49 -11.98
N TYR A 172 -3.95 13.45 -12.67
CA TYR A 172 -4.11 12.05 -12.25
C TYR A 172 -3.42 11.75 -10.91
N ILE A 173 -2.17 12.18 -10.74
CA ILE A 173 -1.43 12.02 -9.47
C ILE A 173 -2.14 12.77 -8.34
N LEU A 174 -2.57 14.00 -8.56
CA LEU A 174 -3.30 14.79 -7.56
C LEU A 174 -4.66 14.18 -7.21
N ALA A 175 -5.40 13.67 -8.21
CA ALA A 175 -6.66 12.97 -7.99
C ALA A 175 -6.45 11.68 -7.18
N THR A 176 -5.38 10.93 -7.47
CA THR A 176 -5.01 9.71 -6.75
C THR A 176 -4.67 10.00 -5.29
N ILE A 177 -3.87 11.04 -5.02
CA ILE A 177 -3.55 11.49 -3.65
C ILE A 177 -4.82 11.90 -2.91
N SER A 178 -5.71 12.64 -3.60
CA SER A 178 -6.98 13.11 -3.03
C SER A 178 -7.89 11.93 -2.66
N GLY A 179 -8.07 10.96 -3.57
CA GLY A 179 -8.85 9.75 -3.33
C GLY A 179 -8.29 8.90 -2.19
N ALA A 180 -6.97 8.74 -2.13
CA ALA A 180 -6.30 8.03 -1.04
C ALA A 180 -6.49 8.76 0.30
N GLY A 181 -6.53 10.09 0.30
CA GLY A 181 -6.83 10.91 1.47
C GLY A 181 -8.24 10.68 2.02
N ILE A 182 -9.23 10.53 1.14
CA ILE A 182 -10.62 10.18 1.53
C ILE A 182 -10.64 8.80 2.20
N LEU A 183 -10.01 7.79 1.60
CA LEU A 183 -9.92 6.45 2.19
C LEU A 183 -9.19 6.47 3.54
N TYR A 184 -8.08 7.19 3.62
CA TYR A 184 -7.32 7.38 4.87
C TYR A 184 -8.19 8.01 5.97
N GLY A 185 -8.98 9.02 5.62
CA GLY A 185 -9.97 9.64 6.51
C GLY A 185 -11.03 8.65 6.99
N ALA A 186 -11.57 7.83 6.08
CA ALA A 186 -12.57 6.80 6.40
C ALA A 186 -12.02 5.75 7.38
N TRP A 187 -10.80 5.24 7.16
CA TRP A 187 -10.16 4.30 8.08
C TRP A 187 -9.91 4.93 9.46
N ASN A 188 -9.44 6.18 9.51
CA ASN A 188 -9.26 6.89 10.78
C ASN A 188 -10.57 7.12 11.52
N LEU A 189 -11.65 7.44 10.79
CA LEU A 189 -12.98 7.59 11.36
C LEU A 189 -13.45 6.26 11.96
N MET A 190 -13.25 5.14 11.25
CA MET A 190 -13.59 3.81 11.73
C MET A 190 -12.82 3.44 13.01
N ILE A 191 -11.50 3.72 13.07
CA ILE A 191 -10.71 3.51 14.30
C ILE A 191 -11.27 4.32 15.46
N ARG A 192 -11.65 5.58 15.23
CA ARG A 192 -12.24 6.43 16.27
C ARG A 192 -13.55 5.84 16.79
N PHE A 193 -14.43 5.38 15.91
CA PHE A 193 -15.71 4.75 16.29
C PHE A 193 -15.51 3.46 17.10
N TYR A 194 -14.63 2.56 16.65
CA TYR A 194 -14.36 1.33 17.40
C TYR A 194 -13.57 1.55 18.69
N SER A 195 -12.88 2.68 18.84
CA SER A 195 -12.20 3.03 20.09
C SER A 195 -13.13 3.70 21.10
N SER A 196 -14.31 4.18 20.67
CA SER A 196 -15.31 4.81 21.54
C SER A 196 -16.35 3.85 22.12
N HIS A 197 -16.39 2.61 21.63
CA HIS A 197 -17.23 1.52 22.11
C HIS A 197 -16.38 0.46 22.80
#